data_AF-A0A372RL51-F1
#
_entry.id   AF-A0A372RL51-F1
#
_cell.length_a   1.000
_cell.length_b   1.000
_cell.length_c   1.000
_cell.angle_alpha   90.00
_cell.angle_beta   90.00
_cell.angle_gamma   90.00
#
_symmetry.space_group_name_H-M   'P 1'
#
loop_
_entity.id
_entity.type
_entity.pdbx_description
1 polymer ?
#
loop_
_entity_poly.entity_id
_entity_poly.type
_entity_poly.pdbx_seq_one_letter_code
_entity_poly.pdbx_strand_id
1 'polypeptide(L)'
;MEDYNDIDTKALAYAQRREGRCLGKVSPNTYLWSCKKGHQWEAPYKNMKQNYRWCNICPNVPERTCRYIFEDLLHKKFPLRKPKFLEGLHLDGYNEELGLAFEYSSNQHYQIVPFFHPQGQMNLDAQIWRDWEKKALCYREGVILITIPYCVVDLETFIRSALYAFSYLPIST
;
A
#
# COMPACT_ATOMS: atom_id res chain seq x y z
N MET A 1 -25.01 22.28 -25.59
CA MET A 1 -25.27 20.85 -25.35
C MET A 1 -23.90 20.21 -25.23
N GLU A 2 -23.35 20.23 -24.02
CA GLU A 2 -21.95 19.88 -23.79
C GLU A 2 -21.81 18.36 -23.75
N ASP A 3 -20.94 17.87 -24.61
CA ASP A 3 -20.62 16.47 -24.84
C ASP A 3 -20.04 15.86 -23.56
N TYR A 4 -20.87 15.13 -22.83
CA TYR A 4 -20.62 14.55 -21.50
C TYR A 4 -19.76 13.28 -21.57
N ASN A 5 -18.85 13.18 -22.56
CA ASN A 5 -18.13 11.95 -22.88
C ASN A 5 -16.62 11.99 -22.63
N ASP A 6 -16.07 13.09 -22.09
CA ASP A 6 -14.70 13.07 -21.57
C ASP A 6 -14.73 12.57 -20.12
N ILE A 7 -14.72 11.23 -19.96
CA ILE A 7 -14.32 10.65 -18.68
C ILE A 7 -12.90 11.14 -18.41
N ASP A 8 -12.77 12.13 -17.52
CA ASP A 8 -11.50 12.72 -17.07
C ASP A 8 -10.43 11.64 -16.94
N THR A 9 -9.47 11.65 -17.88
CA THR A 9 -8.42 10.64 -18.03
C THR A 9 -7.70 10.34 -16.72
N LYS A 10 -7.65 11.31 -15.79
CA LYS A 10 -7.07 11.16 -14.46
C LYS A 10 -7.87 10.24 -13.54
N ALA A 11 -9.20 10.30 -13.59
CA ALA A 11 -10.09 9.44 -12.82
C ALA A 11 -9.98 7.99 -13.30
N LEU A 12 -9.98 7.77 -14.63
CA LEU A 12 -9.76 6.45 -15.22
C LEU A 12 -8.43 5.84 -14.81
N ALA A 13 -7.33 6.60 -14.97
CA ALA A 13 -5.99 6.14 -14.61
C ALA A 13 -5.87 5.84 -13.11
N TYR A 14 -6.49 6.66 -12.25
CA TYR A 14 -6.52 6.42 -10.81
C TYR A 14 -7.27 5.12 -10.46
N ALA A 15 -8.38 4.85 -11.16
CA ALA A 15 -9.14 3.63 -10.96
C ALA A 15 -8.38 2.38 -11.39
N GLN A 16 -7.78 2.42 -12.57
CA GLN A 16 -6.98 1.32 -13.11
C GLN A 16 -5.79 1.02 -12.20
N ARG A 17 -5.10 2.05 -11.68
CA ARG A 17 -4.03 1.87 -10.69
C ARG A 17 -4.51 1.21 -9.41
N ARG A 18 -5.80 1.19 -9.10
CA ARG A 18 -6.33 0.54 -7.88
C ARG A 18 -7.14 -0.71 -8.19
N GLU A 19 -6.85 -1.32 -9.34
CA GLU A 19 -7.50 -2.53 -9.85
C GLU A 19 -9.03 -2.40 -9.90
N GLY A 20 -9.53 -1.20 -10.12
CA GLY A 20 -10.94 -0.91 -10.25
C GLY A 20 -11.25 -0.10 -11.49
N ARG A 21 -12.47 0.43 -11.54
CA ARG A 21 -13.06 1.08 -12.71
C ARG A 21 -13.70 2.41 -12.30
N CYS A 22 -13.57 3.41 -13.15
CA CYS A 22 -14.46 4.57 -13.15
C CYS A 22 -15.59 4.22 -14.11
N LEU A 23 -16.82 4.08 -13.59
CA LEU A 23 -17.98 3.67 -14.37
C LEU A 23 -18.63 4.84 -15.12
N GLY A 24 -18.43 6.06 -14.64
CA GLY A 24 -18.95 7.26 -15.29
C GLY A 24 -18.82 8.48 -14.39
N LYS A 25 -19.07 9.65 -14.99
CA LYS A 25 -19.16 10.93 -14.29
C LYS A 25 -20.62 11.18 -13.91
N VAL A 26 -20.89 11.39 -12.62
CA VAL A 26 -22.25 11.62 -12.08
C VAL A 26 -22.51 13.11 -11.82
N SER A 27 -21.47 13.91 -11.62
CA SER A 27 -21.56 15.37 -11.50
C SER A 27 -20.23 16.02 -11.94
N PRO A 28 -20.12 17.37 -12.00
CA PRO A 28 -18.89 18.05 -12.45
C PRO A 28 -17.60 17.57 -11.78
N ASN A 29 -17.66 17.15 -10.51
CA ASN A 29 -16.51 16.69 -9.74
C ASN A 29 -16.64 15.26 -9.19
N THR A 30 -17.81 14.64 -9.30
CA THR A 30 -18.11 13.32 -8.72
C THR A 30 -18.15 12.24 -9.80
N TYR A 31 -17.57 11.10 -9.48
CA TYR A 31 -17.51 9.93 -10.34
C TYR A 31 -18.12 8.73 -9.63
N LEU A 32 -18.71 7.83 -10.42
CA LEU A 32 -19.14 6.51 -9.99
C LEU A 32 -17.97 5.55 -10.11
N TRP A 33 -17.51 5.01 -8.99
CA TRP A 33 -16.36 4.12 -8.91
C TRP A 33 -16.80 2.67 -8.71
N SER A 34 -15.94 1.72 -9.09
CA SER A 34 -16.09 0.31 -8.78
C SER A 34 -14.75 -0.30 -8.41
N CYS A 35 -14.65 -1.02 -7.29
CA CYS A 35 -13.43 -1.73 -6.92
C CYS A 35 -13.39 -3.14 -7.53
N LYS A 36 -12.26 -3.84 -7.39
CA LYS A 36 -12.08 -5.22 -7.84
C LYS A 36 -13.15 -6.20 -7.33
N LYS A 37 -13.72 -5.96 -6.14
CA LYS A 37 -14.79 -6.78 -5.54
C LYS A 37 -16.19 -6.43 -6.05
N GLY A 38 -16.34 -5.46 -6.95
CA GLY A 38 -17.62 -5.04 -7.49
C GLY A 38 -18.39 -4.01 -6.66
N HIS A 39 -17.92 -3.65 -5.46
CA HIS A 39 -18.52 -2.55 -4.69
C HIS A 39 -18.48 -1.26 -5.49
N GLN A 40 -19.58 -0.50 -5.47
CA GLN A 40 -19.70 0.77 -6.16
C GLN A 40 -19.99 1.89 -5.17
N TRP A 41 -19.46 3.09 -5.45
CA TRP A 41 -19.70 4.27 -4.64
C TRP A 41 -19.46 5.53 -5.47
N GLU A 42 -20.10 6.63 -5.06
CA GLU A 42 -19.87 7.95 -5.65
C GLU A 42 -18.89 8.74 -4.80
N ALA A 43 -17.88 9.33 -5.42
CA ALA A 43 -16.95 10.21 -4.71
C ALA A 43 -16.22 11.18 -5.65
N PRO A 44 -15.78 12.35 -5.18
CA PRO A 44 -14.93 13.24 -5.97
C PRO A 44 -13.51 12.69 -6.17
N TYR A 45 -12.98 12.74 -7.39
CA TYR A 45 -11.62 12.29 -7.71
C TYR A 45 -10.55 12.93 -6.79
N LYS A 46 -10.66 14.24 -6.55
CA LYS A 46 -9.74 14.99 -5.69
C LYS A 46 -9.69 14.40 -4.28
N ASN A 47 -10.85 14.13 -3.68
CA ASN A 47 -10.93 13.57 -2.33
C ASN A 47 -10.36 12.16 -2.25
N MET A 48 -10.57 11.36 -3.30
CA MET A 48 -10.01 10.01 -3.41
C MET A 48 -8.48 10.06 -3.41
N LYS A 49 -7.91 10.89 -4.29
CA LYS A 49 -6.46 11.05 -4.44
C LYS A 49 -5.79 11.60 -3.18
N GLN A 50 -6.30 12.70 -2.64
CA GLN A 50 -5.65 13.40 -1.51
C GLN A 50 -5.58 12.57 -0.22
N ASN A 51 -6.52 11.64 -0.04
CA ASN A 51 -6.62 10.85 1.19
C ASN A 51 -6.23 9.38 0.98
N TYR A 52 -5.63 9.02 -0.17
CA TYR A 52 -5.35 7.64 -0.57
C TYR A 52 -6.57 6.70 -0.42
N ARG A 53 -7.78 7.23 -0.60
CA ARG A 53 -9.00 6.45 -0.46
C ARG A 53 -9.28 5.68 -1.74
N TRP A 54 -9.88 4.51 -1.56
CA TRP A 54 -10.43 3.72 -2.66
C TRP A 54 -11.86 3.27 -2.34
N CYS A 55 -12.09 1.99 -2.14
CA CYS A 55 -13.42 1.51 -1.78
C CYS A 55 -13.74 1.86 -0.32
N ASN A 56 -14.86 2.54 -0.08
CA ASN A 56 -15.38 2.82 1.26
C ASN A 56 -16.02 1.60 1.94
N ILE A 57 -16.30 0.54 1.18
CA ILE A 57 -16.87 -0.72 1.68
C ILE A 57 -15.77 -1.75 1.98
N CYS A 58 -14.66 -1.74 1.23
CA CYS A 58 -13.53 -2.62 1.55
C CYS A 58 -12.85 -2.15 2.85
N PRO A 59 -12.36 -3.07 3.70
CA PRO A 59 -11.58 -2.71 4.88
C PRO A 59 -10.44 -1.77 4.49
N ASN A 60 -10.38 -0.60 5.13
CA ASN A 60 -9.30 0.36 4.92
C ASN A 60 -8.17 0.04 5.89
N VAL A 61 -7.20 -0.74 5.41
CA VAL A 61 -6.08 -1.22 6.24
C VAL A 61 -4.80 -0.44 5.87
N PRO A 62 -3.95 -0.05 6.84
CA PRO A 62 -2.78 0.78 6.59
C PRO A 62 -1.82 0.24 5.52
N GLU A 63 -1.69 -1.07 5.39
CA GLU A 63 -0.90 -1.79 4.39
C GLU A 63 -1.32 -1.37 2.97
N ARG A 64 -2.62 -1.19 2.73
CA ARG A 64 -3.15 -0.73 1.44
C ARG A 64 -2.80 0.72 1.18
N THR A 65 -2.90 1.57 2.19
CA THR A 65 -2.54 3.00 2.08
C THR A 65 -1.05 3.13 1.76
N CYS A 66 -0.18 2.40 2.47
CA CYS A 66 1.24 2.35 2.19
C CYS A 66 1.50 1.95 0.73
N ARG A 67 0.87 0.87 0.27
CA ARG A 67 0.98 0.42 -1.14
C ARG A 67 0.66 1.55 -2.12
N TYR A 68 -0.46 2.23 -1.93
CA TYR A 68 -0.86 3.33 -2.82
C TYR A 68 0.14 4.48 -2.82
N ILE A 69 0.71 4.83 -1.66
CA ILE A 69 1.77 5.84 -1.58
C ILE A 69 3.00 5.38 -2.39
N PHE A 70 3.49 4.15 -2.18
CA PHE A 70 4.61 3.63 -2.97
C PHE A 70 4.32 3.64 -4.48
N GLU A 71 3.15 3.15 -4.90
CA GLU A 71 2.77 3.11 -6.32
C GLU A 71 2.60 4.49 -6.93
N ASP A 72 2.06 5.45 -6.18
CA ASP A 72 1.84 6.82 -6.65
C ASP A 72 3.17 7.60 -6.71
N LEU A 73 4.11 7.36 -5.79
CA LEU A 73 5.43 8.00 -5.76
C LEU A 73 6.41 7.45 -6.81
N LEU A 74 6.41 6.12 -7.00
CA LEU A 74 7.38 5.44 -7.85
C LEU A 74 6.84 5.10 -9.24
N HIS A 75 5.52 5.24 -9.45
CA HIS A 75 4.84 4.86 -10.69
C HIS A 75 5.08 3.39 -11.08
N LYS A 76 5.29 2.53 -10.09
CA LYS A 76 5.52 1.09 -10.22
C LYS A 76 4.55 0.32 -9.34
N LYS A 77 4.28 -0.95 -9.65
CA LYS A 77 3.36 -1.80 -8.89
C LYS A 77 4.03 -2.48 -7.71
N PHE A 78 3.34 -2.52 -6.58
CA PHE A 78 3.78 -3.22 -5.36
C PHE A 78 2.76 -4.29 -4.95
N PRO A 79 2.60 -5.36 -5.77
CA PRO A 79 1.68 -6.44 -5.44
C PRO A 79 2.04 -7.13 -4.11
N LEU A 80 1.02 -7.61 -3.41
CA LEU A 80 1.20 -8.57 -2.32
C LEU A 80 1.80 -9.84 -2.94
N ARG A 81 3.02 -10.21 -2.56
CA ARG A 81 3.74 -11.36 -3.13
C ARG A 81 4.31 -12.26 -2.05
N LYS A 82 4.45 -13.53 -2.42
CA LYS A 82 5.30 -14.54 -1.79
C LYS A 82 6.45 -14.88 -2.74
N PRO A 83 7.47 -14.01 -2.87
CA PRO A 83 8.65 -14.35 -3.66
C PRO A 83 9.24 -15.68 -3.21
N LYS A 84 9.82 -16.45 -4.15
CA LYS A 84 10.39 -17.78 -3.83
C LYS A 84 11.46 -17.70 -2.73
N PHE A 85 12.24 -16.62 -2.71
CA PHE A 85 13.28 -16.38 -1.72
C PHE A 85 12.77 -16.16 -0.30
N LEU A 86 11.47 -15.91 -0.11
CA LEU A 86 10.88 -15.73 1.22
C LEU A 86 10.47 -17.05 1.90
N GLU A 87 10.78 -18.20 1.30
CA GLU A 87 10.59 -19.52 1.92
C GLU A 87 9.16 -19.74 2.48
N GLY A 88 8.15 -19.19 1.80
CA GLY A 88 6.73 -19.29 2.16
C GLY A 88 6.16 -18.09 2.94
N LEU A 89 7.01 -17.16 3.37
CA LEU A 89 6.62 -15.86 3.94
C LEU A 89 6.11 -14.90 2.85
N HIS A 90 5.45 -13.83 3.26
CA HIS A 90 4.94 -12.78 2.36
C HIS A 90 5.39 -11.39 2.82
N LEU A 91 5.41 -10.44 1.89
CA LEU A 91 5.60 -9.01 2.14
C LEU A 91 4.30 -8.26 1.79
N ASP A 92 3.97 -7.21 2.53
CA ASP A 92 2.80 -6.35 2.24
C ASP A 92 2.83 -5.73 0.84
N GLY A 93 4.03 -5.40 0.36
CA GLY A 93 4.25 -5.04 -1.05
C GLY A 93 5.70 -5.22 -1.48
N TYR A 94 5.87 -5.69 -2.72
CA TYR A 94 7.18 -5.95 -3.32
C TYR A 94 7.19 -5.59 -4.81
N ASN A 95 8.24 -4.88 -5.22
CA ASN A 95 8.55 -4.61 -6.62
C ASN A 95 9.92 -5.23 -6.97
N GLU A 96 9.88 -6.19 -7.89
CA GLU A 96 11.05 -6.97 -8.31
C GLU A 96 12.06 -6.15 -9.13
N GLU A 97 11.58 -5.29 -10.04
CA GLU A 97 12.43 -4.44 -10.87
C GLU A 97 13.25 -3.45 -10.06
N LEU A 98 12.66 -2.89 -9.00
CA LEU A 98 13.32 -1.95 -8.10
C LEU A 98 14.16 -2.65 -7.02
N GLY A 99 14.02 -3.97 -6.83
CA GLY A 99 14.60 -4.64 -5.66
C GLY A 99 14.10 -4.02 -4.34
N LEU A 100 12.83 -3.60 -4.28
CA LEU A 100 12.27 -2.83 -3.17
C LEU A 100 11.00 -3.48 -2.62
N ALA A 101 10.94 -3.59 -1.30
CA ALA A 101 9.79 -4.09 -0.56
C ALA A 101 9.42 -3.15 0.59
N PHE A 102 8.17 -3.28 1.06
CA PHE A 102 7.74 -2.66 2.31
C PHE A 102 6.90 -3.60 3.17
N GLU A 103 6.88 -3.32 4.47
CA GLU A 103 6.04 -3.97 5.48
C GLU A 103 5.48 -2.91 6.43
N TYR A 104 4.20 -2.98 6.77
CA TYR A 104 3.60 -2.16 7.82
C TYR A 104 3.61 -2.96 9.13
N SER A 105 4.45 -2.56 10.08
CA SER A 105 4.57 -3.24 11.38
C SER A 105 3.47 -2.79 12.34
N SER A 106 2.48 -3.64 12.58
CA SER A 106 1.42 -3.43 13.58
C SER A 106 1.94 -3.32 15.03
N ASN A 107 1.13 -2.80 15.96
CA ASN A 107 1.48 -2.71 17.40
C ASN A 107 1.75 -4.08 18.05
N GLN A 108 1.22 -5.14 17.45
CA GLN A 108 1.30 -6.52 17.94
C GLN A 108 2.72 -7.10 17.86
N HIS A 109 3.63 -6.47 17.12
CA HIS A 109 5.04 -6.85 17.07
C HIS A 109 5.83 -6.47 18.34
N TYR A 110 5.30 -5.56 19.16
CA TYR A 110 6.01 -4.99 20.30
C TYR A 110 5.37 -5.35 21.64
N GLN A 111 4.12 -5.83 21.64
CA GLN A 111 3.36 -6.13 22.86
C GLN A 111 2.39 -7.30 22.63
N ILE A 112 2.20 -8.12 23.68
CA ILE A 112 1.21 -9.21 23.68
C ILE A 112 -0.19 -8.60 23.62
N VAL A 113 -0.84 -8.73 22.48
CA VAL A 113 -2.29 -8.49 22.32
C VAL A 113 -3.03 -9.82 22.42
N PRO A 114 -3.86 -10.06 23.46
CA PRO A 114 -4.46 -11.38 23.75
C PRO A 114 -5.22 -12.03 22.59
N PHE A 115 -5.91 -11.23 21.78
CA PHE A 115 -6.64 -11.72 20.59
C PHE A 115 -5.70 -12.30 19.52
N PHE A 116 -4.49 -11.76 19.37
CA PHE A 116 -3.52 -12.15 18.36
C PHE A 116 -2.44 -13.11 18.89
N HIS A 117 -2.30 -13.19 20.21
CA HIS A 117 -1.31 -14.03 20.90
C HIS A 117 -2.00 -14.91 21.95
N PRO A 118 -2.81 -15.90 21.54
CA PRO A 118 -3.53 -16.76 22.48
C PRO A 118 -2.58 -17.61 23.35
N GLN A 119 -1.33 -17.85 22.90
CA GLN A 119 -0.25 -18.47 23.69
C GLN A 119 0.78 -17.43 24.21
N GLY A 120 0.41 -16.15 24.24
CA GLY A 120 1.21 -15.08 24.85
C GLY A 120 2.60 -14.92 24.22
N GLN A 121 3.65 -14.97 25.06
CA GLN A 121 5.03 -14.71 24.68
C GLN A 121 5.53 -15.61 23.54
N MET A 122 5.11 -16.87 23.49
CA MET A 122 5.52 -17.79 22.42
C MET A 122 5.09 -17.30 21.02
N ASN A 123 3.88 -16.74 20.90
CA ASN A 123 3.43 -16.17 19.63
C ASN A 123 4.21 -14.90 19.26
N LEU A 124 4.54 -14.08 20.27
CA LEU A 124 5.32 -12.86 20.08
C LEU A 124 6.75 -13.17 19.62
N ASP A 125 7.43 -14.13 20.26
CA ASP A 125 8.77 -14.57 19.87
C ASP A 125 8.78 -15.14 18.45
N ALA A 126 7.77 -15.95 18.10
CA ALA A 126 7.62 -16.47 16.75
C ALA A 126 7.32 -15.36 15.71
N GLN A 127 6.69 -14.26 16.12
CA GLN A 127 6.48 -13.09 15.26
C GLN A 127 7.77 -12.31 15.05
N ILE A 128 8.51 -12.02 16.13
CA ILE A 128 9.83 -11.37 16.08
C ILE A 128 10.79 -12.19 15.20
N TRP A 129 10.82 -13.51 15.37
CA TRP A 129 11.65 -14.39 14.55
C TRP A 129 11.29 -14.29 13.06
N ARG A 130 10.00 -14.36 12.70
CA ARG A 130 9.55 -14.23 11.31
C ARG A 130 9.91 -12.87 10.70
N ASP A 131 9.81 -11.78 11.46
CA ASP A 131 10.19 -10.46 10.96
C ASP A 131 11.69 -10.34 10.74
N TRP A 132 12.48 -10.91 11.64
CA TRP A 132 13.93 -10.99 11.49
C TRP A 132 14.31 -11.81 10.26
N GLU A 133 13.67 -12.96 10.08
CA GLU A 133 13.88 -13.85 8.94
C GLU A 133 13.54 -13.17 7.61
N LYS A 134 12.40 -12.47 7.53
CA LYS A 134 12.06 -11.65 6.34
C LYS A 134 13.15 -10.63 6.02
N LYS A 135 13.64 -9.90 7.02
CA LYS A 135 14.71 -8.90 6.83
C LYS A 135 16.00 -9.56 6.34
N ALA A 136 16.37 -10.70 6.92
CA ALA A 136 17.55 -11.45 6.54
C ALA A 136 17.46 -11.98 5.10
N LEU A 137 16.30 -12.53 4.72
CA LEU A 137 16.05 -13.05 3.36
C LEU A 137 16.05 -11.92 2.32
N CYS A 138 15.39 -10.78 2.60
CA CYS A 138 15.46 -9.62 1.73
C CYS A 138 16.91 -9.13 1.55
N TYR A 139 17.67 -9.01 2.65
CA TYR A 139 19.07 -8.58 2.58
C TYR A 139 19.93 -9.51 1.72
N ARG A 140 19.78 -10.84 1.89
CA ARG A 140 20.52 -11.85 1.12
C ARG A 140 20.25 -11.77 -0.37
N GLU A 141 19.03 -11.38 -0.75
CA GLU A 141 18.60 -11.25 -2.15
C GLU A 141 18.84 -9.85 -2.73
N GLY A 142 19.49 -8.96 -1.98
CA GLY A 142 19.70 -7.57 -2.40
C GLY A 142 18.42 -6.75 -2.48
N VAL A 143 17.37 -7.16 -1.78
CA VAL A 143 16.09 -6.44 -1.69
C VAL A 143 16.12 -5.49 -0.50
N ILE A 144 15.91 -4.20 -0.76
CA ILE A 144 15.73 -3.20 0.28
C ILE A 144 14.32 -3.36 0.88
N LEU A 145 14.24 -3.54 2.20
CA LEU A 145 12.98 -3.66 2.93
C LEU A 145 12.73 -2.43 3.80
N ILE A 146 11.73 -1.63 3.45
CA ILE A 146 11.28 -0.48 4.26
C ILE A 146 10.19 -0.95 5.23
N THR A 147 10.46 -0.91 6.53
CA THR A 147 9.47 -1.21 7.57
C THR A 147 8.82 0.08 8.07
N ILE A 148 7.49 0.19 7.94
CA ILE A 148 6.69 1.34 8.40
C ILE A 148 6.08 1.02 9.77
N PRO A 149 6.46 1.71 10.85
CA PRO A 149 5.88 1.49 12.17
C PRO A 149 4.40 1.90 12.25
N TYR A 150 3.58 1.17 13.02
CA TYR A 150 2.16 1.49 13.21
C TYR A 150 1.87 2.87 13.81
N CYS A 151 2.85 3.44 14.53
CA CYS A 151 2.72 4.74 15.18
C CYS A 151 2.96 5.92 14.21
N VAL A 152 3.30 5.65 12.95
CA VAL A 152 3.44 6.70 11.93
C VAL A 152 2.08 7.30 11.62
N VAL A 153 1.93 8.59 11.94
CA VAL A 153 0.71 9.36 11.66
C VAL A 153 0.67 9.81 10.21
N ASP A 154 1.79 10.34 9.69
CA ASP A 154 1.92 10.76 8.29
C ASP A 154 2.73 9.73 7.49
N LEU A 155 2.00 8.78 6.91
CA LEU A 155 2.58 7.69 6.11
C LEU A 155 3.29 8.22 4.86
N GLU A 156 2.76 9.26 4.21
CA GLU A 156 3.35 9.76 2.96
C GLU A 156 4.71 10.39 3.23
N THR A 157 4.80 11.26 4.24
CA THR A 157 6.06 11.93 4.60
C THR A 157 7.12 10.91 5.04
N PHE A 158 6.73 9.91 5.84
CA PHE A 158 7.64 8.85 6.27
C PHE A 158 8.17 8.03 5.08
N ILE A 159 7.27 7.52 4.23
CA ILE A 159 7.64 6.71 3.07
C ILE A 159 8.53 7.52 2.11
N ARG A 160 8.16 8.78 1.83
CA ARG A 160 8.95 9.65 0.96
C ARG A 160 10.37 9.87 1.50
N SER A 161 10.51 10.09 2.80
CA SER A 161 11.81 10.26 3.46
C SER A 161 12.66 8.99 3.36
N ALA A 162 12.06 7.82 3.57
CA ALA A 162 12.74 6.53 3.41
C ALA A 162 13.19 6.31 1.95
N LEU A 163 12.34 6.61 0.97
CA LEU A 163 12.68 6.50 -0.45
C LEU A 163 13.83 7.42 -0.86
N TYR A 164 13.91 8.63 -0.30
CA TYR A 164 15.08 9.50 -0.49
C TYR A 164 16.35 8.92 0.14
N ALA A 165 16.26 8.41 1.37
CA ALA A 165 17.41 7.83 2.07
C ALA A 165 18.02 6.64 1.31
N PHE A 166 17.18 5.87 0.61
CA PHE A 166 17.61 4.76 -0.24
C PHE A 166 17.78 5.13 -1.72
N SER A 167 17.75 6.41 -2.08
CA SER A 167 17.98 6.92 -3.44
C SER A 167 16.99 6.40 -4.51
N TYR A 168 15.76 6.07 -4.13
CA TYR A 168 14.67 5.71 -5.07
C TYR A 168 13.93 6.92 -5.62
N LEU A 169 14.09 8.09 -5.01
CA LEU A 169 13.57 9.37 -5.49
C LEU A 169 14.73 10.34 -5.72
N PRO A 170 14.65 11.19 -6.75
CA PRO A 170 15.69 12.17 -7.05
C PRO A 170 15.74 13.24 -5.95
N ILE A 171 16.93 13.53 -5.43
CA ILE A 171 17.11 14.61 -4.44
C ILE A 171 16.58 15.91 -5.06
N SER A 172 15.60 16.54 -4.41
CA SER A 172 15.11 17.85 -4.82
C SER A 172 16.27 18.84 -4.78
N THR A 173 16.71 19.33 -5.95
CA THR A 173 17.64 20.46 -6.09
C THR A 173 16.94 21.77 -5.75
#